data_AF-A0A6L8QAA6-F1
#
_entry.id   AF-A0A6L8QAA6-F1
#
_cell.length_a   1.000
_cell.length_b   1.000
_cell.length_c   1.000
_cell.angle_alpha   90.00
_cell.angle_beta   90.00
_cell.angle_gamma   90.00
#
_symmetry.space_group_name_H-M   'P 1'
#
loop_
_entity.id
_entity.type
_entity.pdbx_description
1 polymer ?
#
loop_
_entity_poly.entity_id
_entity_poly.type
_entity_poly.pdbx_seq_one_letter_code
_entity_poly.pdbx_strand_id
1 'polypeptide(L)'
;MSKFLSRVDSPADLKKLSIEELPLLAREIRDMLLESISETGGHLSSNLGVVELTLAMHYVFNSPKDKFVWDVGHQSYVHKLLTGRKDRFNTLRQHEGLSGFTKREESEHDHWNCGHGGTSISAALAFAKARDLKNEDNDVIAVIGDGSLTAGMAFEGLNHTGHIQNDMIVV
;
A
#
# COMPACT_ATOMS: atom_id res chain seq x y z
N MET A 1 -22.39 9.92 8.27
CA MET A 1 -21.39 11.00 8.16
C MET A 1 -20.07 10.48 8.67
N SER A 2 -19.00 10.55 7.88
CA SER A 2 -17.66 10.12 8.28
C SER A 2 -17.07 11.09 9.31
N LYS A 3 -16.76 10.58 10.50
CA LYS A 3 -16.18 11.35 11.61
C LYS A 3 -14.66 11.26 11.63
N PHE A 4 -14.10 10.11 11.23
CA PHE A 4 -12.66 9.84 11.32
C PHE A 4 -11.97 9.96 9.96
N LEU A 5 -12.51 9.35 8.92
CA LEU A 5 -11.91 9.36 7.58
C LEU A 5 -11.90 10.76 6.95
N SER A 6 -12.86 11.61 7.31
CA SER A 6 -12.86 13.03 6.94
C SER A 6 -11.69 13.84 7.52
N ARG A 7 -11.03 13.34 8.58
CA ARG A 7 -9.87 13.98 9.23
C ARG A 7 -8.52 13.47 8.71
N VAL A 8 -8.51 12.49 7.80
CA VAL A 8 -7.30 11.84 7.30
C VAL A 8 -7.17 12.07 5.81
N ASP A 9 -6.24 12.94 5.44
CA ASP A 9 -5.86 13.20 4.04
C ASP A 9 -4.41 12.81 3.76
N SER A 10 -3.61 12.59 4.79
CA SER A 10 -2.22 12.15 4.69
C SER A 10 -1.86 11.10 5.76
N PRO A 11 -0.76 10.35 5.59
CA PRO A 11 -0.24 9.47 6.64
C PRO A 11 0.06 10.21 7.94
N ALA A 12 0.45 11.49 7.88
CA ALA A 12 0.69 12.31 9.06
C ALA A 12 -0.60 12.60 9.86
N ASP A 13 -1.75 12.68 9.19
CA ASP A 13 -3.04 12.86 9.87
C ASP A 13 -3.51 11.59 10.56
N LEU A 14 -3.25 10.43 9.94
CA LEU A 14 -3.54 9.13 10.54
C LEU A 14 -2.82 8.98 11.90
N LYS A 15 -1.56 9.40 11.99
CA LYS A 15 -0.75 9.35 13.22
C LYS A 15 -1.25 10.28 14.34
N LYS A 16 -2.20 11.18 14.07
CA LYS A 16 -2.84 12.04 15.09
C LYS A 16 -4.03 11.35 15.76
N LEU A 17 -4.52 10.25 15.20
CA LEU A 17 -5.58 9.46 15.82
C LEU A 17 -4.99 8.60 16.94
N SER A 18 -5.78 8.35 17.99
CA SER A 18 -5.39 7.37 19.01
C SER A 18 -5.54 5.95 18.46
N ILE A 19 -4.83 4.99 19.08
CA ILE A 19 -4.90 3.57 18.68
C ILE A 19 -6.36 3.05 18.79
N GLU A 20 -7.11 3.53 19.78
CA GLU A 20 -8.52 3.18 20.01
C GLU A 20 -9.46 3.76 18.94
N GLU A 21 -9.04 4.82 18.24
CA GLU A 21 -9.80 5.39 17.12
C GLU A 21 -9.57 4.60 15.81
N LEU A 22 -8.47 3.86 15.66
CA LEU A 22 -8.14 3.14 14.41
C LEU A 22 -9.20 2.09 14.00
N PRO A 23 -9.78 1.29 14.91
CA PRO A 23 -10.88 0.38 14.55
C PRO A 23 -12.14 1.09 14.04
N LEU A 24 -12.39 2.33 14.50
CA LEU A 24 -13.52 3.13 14.03
C LEU A 24 -13.24 3.67 12.63
N LEU A 25 -12.02 4.15 12.38
CA LEU A 25 -11.58 4.53 11.04
C LEU A 25 -11.64 3.35 10.07
N ALA A 26 -11.24 2.14 10.50
CA ALA A 26 -11.30 0.95 9.67
C ALA A 26 -12.73 0.58 9.23
N ARG A 27 -13.74 0.88 10.05
CA ARG A 27 -15.15 0.70 9.67
C ARG A 27 -15.56 1.72 8.61
N GLU A 28 -15.24 3.01 8.82
CA GLU A 28 -15.57 4.07 7.85
C GLU A 28 -14.90 3.84 6.49
N ILE A 29 -13.66 3.32 6.48
CA ILE A 29 -12.97 2.97 5.24
C ILE A 29 -13.70 1.84 4.50
N ARG A 30 -14.17 0.80 5.21
CA ARG A 30 -14.94 -0.28 4.58
C ARG A 30 -16.24 0.22 3.96
N ASP A 31 -16.96 1.09 4.67
CA ASP A 31 -18.20 1.68 4.17
C ASP A 31 -17.92 2.51 2.90
N MET A 32 -16.88 3.35 2.90
CA MET A 32 -16.47 4.12 1.72
C MET A 32 -16.07 3.21 0.54
N LEU A 33 -15.33 2.13 0.79
CA LEU A 33 -14.95 1.18 -0.25
C LEU A 33 -16.18 0.50 -0.86
N LEU A 34 -17.14 0.07 -0.04
CA LEU A 34 -18.39 -0.54 -0.52
C LEU A 34 -19.19 0.42 -1.39
N GLU A 35 -19.36 1.66 -0.94
CA GLU A 35 -20.10 2.71 -1.68
C GLU A 35 -19.39 3.10 -2.98
N SER A 36 -18.07 3.31 -2.95
CA SER A 36 -17.36 3.79 -4.14
C SER A 36 -17.21 2.70 -5.21
N ILE A 37 -16.96 1.45 -4.79
CA ILE A 37 -16.72 0.32 -5.69
C ILE A 37 -18.04 -0.22 -6.26
N SER A 38 -19.18 -0.02 -5.60
CA SER A 38 -20.48 -0.36 -6.21
C SER A 38 -20.76 0.45 -7.47
N GLU A 39 -20.26 1.69 -7.53
CA GLU A 39 -20.42 2.57 -8.69
C GLU A 39 -19.35 2.34 -9.76
N THR A 40 -18.08 2.22 -9.35
CA THR A 40 -16.94 2.19 -10.28
C THR A 40 -16.46 0.80 -10.68
N GLY A 41 -16.86 -0.23 -9.92
CA GLY A 41 -16.29 -1.58 -10.00
C GLY A 41 -14.84 -1.66 -9.50
N GLY A 42 -14.27 -2.85 -9.50
CA GLY A 42 -12.87 -3.09 -9.13
C GLY A 42 -12.69 -4.12 -8.02
N HIS A 43 -11.54 -4.06 -7.35
CA HIS A 43 -11.10 -5.10 -6.43
C HIS A 43 -11.62 -4.83 -5.01
N LEU A 44 -12.79 -5.38 -4.65
CA LEU A 44 -13.37 -5.15 -3.32
C LEU A 44 -12.75 -6.03 -2.24
N SER A 45 -12.81 -7.36 -2.41
CA SER A 45 -12.45 -8.34 -1.38
C SER A 45 -11.00 -8.21 -0.90
N SER A 46 -10.08 -8.02 -1.83
CA SER A 46 -8.65 -7.83 -1.55
C SER A 46 -8.40 -6.61 -0.67
N ASN A 47 -9.16 -5.52 -0.85
CA ASN A 47 -9.03 -4.31 -0.05
C ASN A 47 -9.71 -4.41 1.32
N LEU A 48 -10.87 -5.07 1.40
CA LEU A 48 -11.53 -5.33 2.69
C LEU A 48 -10.65 -6.18 3.63
N GLY A 49 -9.83 -7.08 3.07
CA GLY A 49 -8.94 -7.96 3.83
C GLY A 49 -7.67 -7.30 4.38
N VAL A 50 -7.29 -6.11 3.90
CA VAL A 50 -6.03 -5.44 4.29
C VAL A 50 -6.23 -4.06 4.93
N VAL A 51 -7.46 -3.72 5.35
CA VAL A 51 -7.76 -2.41 5.96
C VAL A 51 -6.88 -2.18 7.20
N GLU A 52 -6.90 -3.11 8.15
CA GLU A 52 -6.12 -3.00 9.39
C GLU A 52 -4.62 -3.03 9.12
N LEU A 53 -4.17 -3.90 8.21
CA LEU A 53 -2.76 -3.97 7.82
C LEU A 53 -2.29 -2.62 7.27
N THR A 54 -3.07 -2.04 6.36
CA THR A 54 -2.70 -0.78 5.70
C THR A 54 -2.71 0.40 6.68
N LEU A 55 -3.67 0.41 7.63
CA LEU A 55 -3.68 1.38 8.72
C LEU A 55 -2.45 1.23 9.62
N ALA A 56 -2.13 0.01 10.05
CA ALA A 56 -0.96 -0.25 10.89
C ALA A 56 0.34 0.16 10.18
N MET A 57 0.49 -0.16 8.90
CA MET A 57 1.65 0.23 8.11
C MET A 57 1.82 1.75 8.04
N HIS A 58 0.77 2.50 7.69
CA HIS A 58 0.85 3.96 7.62
C HIS A 58 0.93 4.64 8.99
N TYR A 59 0.50 3.96 10.06
CA TYR A 59 0.64 4.46 11.43
C TYR A 59 2.08 4.31 11.94
N VAL A 60 2.70 3.15 11.72
CA VAL A 60 4.06 2.83 12.17
C VAL A 60 5.12 3.51 11.29
N PHE A 61 5.06 3.32 9.97
CA PHE A 61 6.05 3.81 9.03
C PHE A 61 5.73 5.22 8.52
N ASN A 62 6.71 5.88 7.90
CA ASN A 62 6.67 7.25 7.42
C ASN A 62 6.72 7.29 5.88
N SER A 63 5.61 7.00 5.23
CA SER A 63 5.49 7.20 3.77
C SER A 63 5.45 8.70 3.44
N PRO A 64 6.20 9.20 2.43
CA PRO A 64 6.93 8.47 1.39
C PRO A 64 8.44 8.28 1.66
N LYS A 65 8.96 8.63 2.84
CA LYS A 65 10.36 8.33 3.21
C LYS A 65 10.57 6.82 3.14
N ASP A 66 9.73 6.07 3.84
CA ASP A 66 9.73 4.61 3.84
C ASP A 66 9.03 4.06 2.59
N LYS A 67 9.58 2.97 2.04
CA LYS A 67 9.19 2.44 0.75
C LYS A 67 8.21 1.29 0.91
N PHE A 68 6.99 1.49 0.42
CA PHE A 68 5.99 0.43 0.30
C PHE A 68 5.93 -0.10 -1.12
N VAL A 69 6.12 -1.41 -1.26
CA VAL A 69 6.06 -2.14 -2.53
C VAL A 69 4.90 -3.13 -2.47
N TRP A 70 3.77 -2.76 -3.07
CA TRP A 70 2.59 -3.61 -3.16
C TRP A 70 2.71 -4.57 -4.35
N ASP A 71 2.64 -5.87 -4.09
CA ASP A 71 2.57 -6.88 -5.15
C ASP A 71 1.20 -6.90 -5.81
N VAL A 72 1.14 -6.95 -7.14
CA VAL A 72 -0.07 -6.74 -7.97
C VAL A 72 -0.67 -5.34 -7.83
N GLY A 73 -0.87 -4.83 -6.60
CA GLY A 73 -1.43 -3.52 -6.27
C GLY A 73 -2.94 -3.48 -6.14
N HIS A 74 -3.64 -4.57 -6.45
CA HIS A 74 -5.09 -4.63 -6.40
C HIS A 74 -5.68 -4.49 -4.99
N GLN A 75 -4.85 -4.60 -3.95
CA GLN A 75 -5.14 -4.45 -2.53
C GLN A 75 -4.64 -3.11 -1.96
N SER A 76 -4.39 -2.10 -2.81
CA SER A 76 -3.82 -0.81 -2.41
C SER A 76 -4.83 0.34 -2.28
N TYR A 77 -6.14 0.08 -2.36
CA TYR A 77 -7.14 1.16 -2.33
C TYR A 77 -7.16 1.89 -1.00
N VAL A 78 -7.06 1.16 0.11
CA VAL A 78 -6.93 1.76 1.45
C VAL A 78 -5.67 2.63 1.51
N HIS A 79 -4.57 2.18 0.89
CA HIS A 79 -3.34 2.95 0.80
C HIS A 79 -3.58 4.26 0.02
N LYS A 80 -4.31 4.22 -1.10
CA LYS A 80 -4.68 5.43 -1.88
C LYS A 80 -5.54 6.40 -1.07
N LEU A 81 -6.53 5.89 -0.32
CA LEU A 81 -7.39 6.72 0.54
C LEU A 81 -6.58 7.49 1.59
N LEU A 82 -5.61 6.82 2.22
CA LEU A 82 -4.77 7.40 3.29
C LEU A 82 -3.65 8.33 2.80
N THR A 83 -3.53 8.51 1.48
CA THR A 83 -2.42 9.24 0.84
C THR A 83 -2.93 10.28 -0.16
N GLY A 84 -3.94 11.04 0.26
CA GLY A 84 -4.41 12.25 -0.43
C GLY A 84 -5.29 12.02 -1.65
N ARG A 85 -5.77 10.79 -1.90
CA ARG A 85 -6.54 10.46 -3.11
C ARG A 85 -8.02 10.17 -2.85
N LYS A 86 -8.50 10.41 -1.63
CA LYS A 86 -9.88 10.22 -1.20
C LYS A 86 -10.91 10.91 -2.11
N ASP A 87 -10.68 12.18 -2.46
CA ASP A 87 -11.65 12.97 -3.25
C ASP A 87 -11.71 12.57 -4.73
N ARG A 88 -10.72 11.81 -5.22
CA ARG A 88 -10.67 11.32 -6.60
C ARG A 88 -11.18 9.89 -6.73
N PHE A 89 -11.65 9.29 -5.64
CA PHE A 89 -11.92 7.86 -5.58
C PHE A 89 -13.14 7.45 -6.43
N ASN A 90 -14.05 8.38 -6.71
CA ASN A 90 -15.13 8.21 -7.70
C ASN A 90 -14.63 8.04 -9.15
N THR A 91 -13.36 8.33 -9.45
CA THR A 91 -12.74 8.13 -10.78
C THR A 91 -11.96 6.82 -10.88
N LEU A 92 -12.02 5.97 -9.86
CA LEU A 92 -11.26 4.72 -9.82
C LEU A 92 -11.54 3.84 -11.04
N ARG A 93 -10.46 3.43 -11.72
CA ARG A 93 -10.44 2.63 -12.96
C ARG A 93 -11.19 3.24 -14.15
N GLN A 94 -11.58 4.52 -14.06
CA GLN A 94 -12.16 5.25 -15.17
C GLN A 94 -11.05 5.81 -16.07
N HIS A 95 -11.39 6.14 -17.31
CA HIS A 95 -10.46 6.83 -18.21
C HIS A 95 -9.98 8.14 -17.57
N GLU A 96 -8.66 8.36 -17.57
CA GLU A 96 -7.99 9.51 -16.93
C GLU A 96 -8.19 9.62 -15.40
N GLY A 97 -8.80 8.61 -14.78
CA GLY A 97 -9.02 8.51 -13.35
C GLY A 97 -7.89 7.81 -12.60
N LEU A 98 -8.16 7.42 -11.35
CA LEU A 98 -7.21 6.68 -10.52
C LEU A 98 -6.97 5.27 -11.07
N SER A 99 -5.72 4.83 -11.07
CA SER A 99 -5.34 3.46 -11.37
C SER A 99 -5.93 2.49 -10.35
N GLY A 100 -6.29 1.29 -10.81
CA GLY A 100 -6.67 0.16 -9.95
C GLY A 100 -5.50 -0.49 -9.19
N PHE A 101 -4.28 0.02 -9.40
CA PHE A 101 -3.03 -0.50 -8.85
C PHE A 101 -2.14 0.69 -8.41
N THR A 102 -1.04 0.44 -7.69
CA THR A 102 -0.09 1.50 -7.39
C THR A 102 0.64 1.96 -8.67
N LYS A 103 0.78 3.27 -8.81
CA LYS A 103 1.38 3.92 -9.97
C LYS A 103 2.19 5.15 -9.53
N ARG A 104 3.51 5.13 -9.72
CA ARG A 104 4.48 6.18 -9.38
C ARG A 104 4.10 7.55 -9.94
N GLU A 105 3.56 7.56 -11.15
CA GLU A 105 3.15 8.82 -11.79
C GLU A 105 1.85 9.39 -11.16
N GLU A 106 1.14 8.63 -10.34
CA GLU A 106 -0.08 9.05 -9.66
C GLU A 106 0.19 9.62 -8.25
N SER A 107 1.20 9.13 -7.54
CA SER A 107 1.51 9.55 -6.17
C SER A 107 2.95 9.23 -5.77
N GLU A 108 3.55 10.11 -4.96
CA GLU A 108 4.85 9.85 -4.32
C GLU A 108 4.84 8.66 -3.35
N HIS A 109 3.66 8.25 -2.89
CA HIS A 109 3.48 7.10 -2.01
C HIS A 109 3.46 5.75 -2.75
N ASP A 110 3.30 5.78 -4.08
CA ASP A 110 3.24 4.59 -4.93
C ASP A 110 4.64 4.27 -5.49
N HIS A 111 5.51 3.65 -4.70
CA HIS A 111 6.94 3.49 -5.07
C HIS A 111 7.21 2.54 -6.24
N TRP A 112 6.28 1.65 -6.56
CA TRP A 112 6.42 0.64 -7.61
C TRP A 112 5.17 0.56 -8.48
N ASN A 113 5.37 0.58 -9.80
CA ASN A 113 4.29 0.34 -10.76
C ASN A 113 4.04 -1.15 -10.82
N CYS A 114 2.88 -1.60 -10.38
CA CYS A 114 2.52 -3.01 -10.30
C CYS A 114 1.31 -3.37 -11.17
N GLY A 115 1.09 -4.67 -11.32
CA GLY A 115 -0.03 -5.25 -12.05
C GLY A 115 0.14 -6.77 -12.19
N HIS A 116 1.36 -7.21 -12.53
CA HIS A 116 1.73 -8.63 -12.46
C HIS A 116 2.15 -9.01 -11.02
N GLY A 117 1.87 -10.26 -10.65
CA GLY A 117 2.22 -10.80 -9.33
C GLY A 117 3.64 -11.36 -9.25
N GLY A 118 4.18 -11.40 -8.03
CA GLY A 118 5.48 -12.00 -7.71
C GLY A 118 6.69 -11.08 -7.88
N THR A 119 6.48 -9.78 -8.05
CA THR A 119 7.55 -8.80 -8.37
C THR A 119 8.01 -8.01 -7.15
N SER A 120 7.21 -7.95 -6.07
CA SER A 120 7.42 -7.01 -4.97
C SER A 120 8.71 -7.28 -4.16
N ILE A 121 9.04 -8.53 -3.88
CA ILE A 121 10.19 -8.89 -3.03
C ILE A 121 11.50 -8.46 -3.70
N SER A 122 11.66 -8.80 -4.98
CA SER A 122 12.83 -8.40 -5.77
C SER A 122 12.93 -6.89 -5.93
N ALA A 123 11.81 -6.19 -6.13
CA ALA A 123 11.78 -4.73 -6.21
C ALA A 123 12.12 -4.08 -4.86
N ALA A 124 11.60 -4.61 -3.75
CA ALA A 124 11.91 -4.13 -2.41
C ALA A 124 13.38 -4.36 -2.04
N LEU A 125 13.98 -5.49 -2.41
CA LEU A 125 15.42 -5.71 -2.24
C LEU A 125 16.24 -4.64 -2.98
N ALA A 126 15.81 -4.22 -4.18
CA ALA A 126 16.47 -3.14 -4.91
C ALA A 126 16.39 -1.80 -4.16
N PHE A 127 15.24 -1.46 -3.56
CA PHE A 127 15.11 -0.28 -2.71
C PHE A 127 15.99 -0.36 -1.46
N ALA A 128 16.03 -1.51 -0.78
CA ALA A 128 16.86 -1.71 0.41
C ALA A 128 18.35 -1.60 0.07
N LYS A 129 18.79 -2.22 -1.04
CA LYS A 129 20.18 -2.10 -1.48
C LYS A 129 20.54 -0.67 -1.86
N ALA A 130 19.65 0.05 -2.54
CA ALA A 130 19.88 1.43 -2.93
C ALA A 130 19.97 2.36 -1.70
N ARG A 131 19.10 2.17 -0.70
CA ARG A 131 19.17 2.87 0.59
C ARG A 131 20.54 2.71 1.22
N ASP A 132 21.00 1.47 1.36
CA ASP A 132 22.27 1.17 2.04
C ASP A 132 23.47 1.78 1.29
N LEU A 133 23.47 1.73 -0.05
CA LEU A 133 24.51 2.36 -0.87
C LEU A 133 24.53 3.89 -0.74
N LYS A 134 23.38 4.51 -0.45
CA LYS A 134 23.25 5.95 -0.23
C LYS A 134 23.45 6.35 1.24
N ASN A 135 23.65 5.40 2.14
CA ASN A 135 23.67 5.62 3.59
C ASN A 135 22.38 6.30 4.11
N GLU A 136 21.24 5.91 3.54
CA GLU A 136 19.91 6.32 4.00
C GLU A 136 19.40 5.35 5.10
N ASP A 137 18.38 5.77 5.85
CA ASP A 137 17.88 5.08 7.04
C ASP A 137 16.38 4.74 6.97
N ASN A 138 15.78 4.77 5.78
CA ASN A 138 14.36 4.49 5.61
C ASN A 138 14.03 3.00 5.67
N ASP A 139 12.80 2.68 6.06
CA ASP A 139 12.29 1.31 6.01
C ASP A 139 11.90 0.92 4.57
N VAL A 140 11.96 -0.38 4.28
CA VAL A 140 11.51 -0.95 3.00
C VAL A 140 10.62 -2.16 3.26
N ILE A 141 9.38 -2.08 2.79
CA ILE A 141 8.32 -3.07 3.05
C ILE A 141 7.77 -3.59 1.72
N ALA A 142 7.83 -4.90 1.52
CA ALA A 142 7.11 -5.60 0.46
C ALA A 142 5.81 -6.19 1.03
N VAL A 143 4.68 -5.97 0.35
CA VAL A 143 3.39 -6.59 0.70
C VAL A 143 3.00 -7.54 -0.42
N ILE A 144 2.92 -8.84 -0.13
CA ILE A 144 2.68 -9.89 -1.13
C ILE A 144 1.54 -10.82 -0.71
N GLY A 145 0.60 -11.08 -1.63
CA GLY A 145 -0.42 -12.08 -1.41
C GLY A 145 0.14 -13.49 -1.52
N ASP A 146 -0.45 -14.45 -0.80
CA ASP A 146 -0.11 -15.87 -0.84
C ASP A 146 -0.16 -16.45 -2.27
N GLY A 147 -1.15 -16.04 -3.06
CA GLY A 147 -1.24 -16.42 -4.48
C GLY A 147 -0.03 -15.94 -5.30
N SER A 148 0.40 -14.70 -5.09
CA SER A 148 1.58 -14.13 -5.76
C SER A 148 2.90 -14.74 -5.30
N LEU A 149 2.97 -15.18 -4.04
CA LEU A 149 4.15 -15.82 -3.46
C LEU A 149 4.51 -17.13 -4.18
N THR A 150 3.54 -17.76 -4.85
CA THR A 150 3.76 -18.98 -5.63
C THR A 150 4.59 -18.77 -6.90
N ALA A 151 4.79 -17.53 -7.34
CA ALA A 151 5.58 -17.22 -8.53
C ALA A 151 7.07 -17.51 -8.31
N GLY A 152 7.73 -18.08 -9.33
CA GLY A 152 9.17 -18.36 -9.27
C GLY A 152 10.00 -17.10 -8.95
N MET A 153 9.62 -15.94 -9.49
CA MET A 153 10.27 -14.66 -9.20
C MET A 153 10.21 -14.27 -7.72
N ALA A 154 9.12 -14.62 -7.02
CA ALA A 154 9.01 -14.35 -5.58
C ALA A 154 9.96 -15.23 -4.78
N PHE A 155 10.09 -16.52 -5.13
CA PHE A 155 11.05 -17.44 -4.50
C PHE A 155 12.51 -17.05 -4.79
N GLU A 156 12.82 -16.64 -6.03
CA GLU A 156 14.14 -16.12 -6.38
C GLU A 156 14.45 -14.85 -5.58
N GLY A 157 13.48 -13.94 -5.45
CA GLY A 157 13.58 -12.76 -4.61
C GLY A 157 13.88 -13.09 -3.14
N LEU A 158 13.14 -14.02 -2.55
CA LEU A 158 13.37 -14.49 -1.18
C LEU A 158 14.76 -15.09 -0.99
N ASN A 159 15.17 -15.97 -1.92
CA ASN A 159 16.48 -16.60 -1.86
C ASN A 159 17.60 -15.56 -1.95
N HIS A 160 17.44 -14.55 -2.81
CA HIS A 160 18.40 -13.47 -2.97
C HIS A 160 18.45 -12.56 -1.73
N THR A 161 17.30 -12.18 -1.17
CA THR A 161 17.23 -11.40 0.08
C THR A 161 17.91 -12.15 1.22
N GLY A 162 17.69 -13.47 1.34
CA GLY A 162 18.35 -14.30 2.36
C GLY A 162 19.87 -14.38 2.20
N HIS A 163 20.40 -14.27 0.98
CA HIS A 163 21.83 -14.25 0.72
C HIS A 163 22.48 -12.90 0.99
N ILE A 164 21.85 -11.80 0.55
CA ILE A 164 22.42 -10.45 0.67
C ILE A 164 22.20 -9.86 2.07
N GLN A 165 21.12 -10.26 2.75
CA GLN A 165 20.78 -9.86 4.11
C GLN A 165 20.64 -8.34 4.32
N ASN A 166 20.15 -7.61 3.32
CA ASN A 166 19.73 -6.21 3.51
C ASN A 166 18.48 -6.14 4.40
N ASP A 167 18.40 -5.12 5.25
CA ASP A 167 17.27 -4.94 6.15
C ASP A 167 16.00 -4.50 5.39
N MET A 168 14.98 -5.34 5.39
CA MET A 168 13.67 -5.12 4.78
C MET A 168 12.61 -6.02 5.39
N ILE A 169 11.34 -5.64 5.25
CA ILE A 169 10.18 -6.39 5.77
C ILE A 169 9.40 -6.98 4.60
N VAL A 170 9.01 -8.25 4.71
CA VAL A 170 8.06 -8.89 3.80
C VAL A 170 6.82 -9.27 4.60
N VAL A 171 5.67 -8.76 4.18
CA VAL A 171 4.34 -9.06 4.74
C VAL A 171 3.57 -9.94 3.76
#